data_AF-A0A355PE82-F1
#
_entry.id   AF-A0A355PE82-F1
#
_cell.length_a   1.000
_cell.length_b   1.000
_cell.length_c   1.000
_cell.angle_alpha   90.00
_cell.angle_beta   90.00
_cell.angle_gamma   90.00
#
_symmetry.space_group_name_H-M   'P 1'
#
loop_
_entity.id
_entity.type
_entity.pdbx_description
1 polymer ?
#
loop_
_entity_poly.entity_id
_entity_poly.type
_entity_poly.pdbx_seq_one_letter_code
_entity_poly.pdbx_strand_id
1 'polypeptide(L)' 'YGGMLPKIRCALDAVKGGVNSAHIIDGRVPHAVLLEIFTNAGVGTLITDAG' A
#
# COMPACT_ATOMS: atom_id res chain seq x y z
N TYR A 1 -10.88 -7.56 -16.98
CA TYR A 1 -10.46 -8.08 -15.67
C TYR A 1 -9.34 -7.20 -15.14
N GLY A 2 -9.60 -6.41 -14.08
CA GLY A 2 -8.66 -5.40 -13.59
C GLY A 2 -7.81 -5.90 -12.42
N GLY A 3 -6.54 -5.50 -12.37
CA GLY A 3 -5.58 -5.92 -11.33
C GLY A 3 -5.66 -5.14 -10.01
N MET A 4 -6.45 -4.06 -9.93
CA MET A 4 -6.54 -3.26 -8.70
C MET A 4 -7.47 -3.87 -7.65
N LEU A 5 -8.59 -4.46 -8.05
CA LEU A 5 -9.49 -5.17 -7.14
C LEU A 5 -8.79 -6.27 -6.32
N PRO A 6 -7.98 -7.18 -6.92
CA PRO A 6 -7.26 -8.18 -6.13
C PRO A 6 -6.15 -7.57 -5.25
N LYS A 7 -5.50 -6.48 -5.67
CA LYS A 7 -4.51 -5.77 -4.83
C LYS A 7 -5.14 -5.19 -3.57
N ILE A 8 -6.30 -4.55 -3.70
CA ILE A 8 -7.04 -3.98 -2.57
C ILE A 8 -7.50 -5.09 -1.62
N ARG A 9 -8.04 -6.20 -2.13
CA ARG A 9 -8.46 -7.34 -1.30
C ARG A 9 -7.29 -7.90 -0.48
N CYS A 10 -6.16 -8.15 -1.12
CA CYS A 10 -4.96 -8.65 -0.43
C CYS A 10 -4.47 -7.69 0.66
N ALA A 11 -4.41 -6.39 0.37
CA ALA A 11 -3.99 -5.38 1.35
C ALA A 11 -4.96 -5.28 2.54
N LEU A 12 -6.28 -5.36 2.29
CA LEU A 12 -7.30 -5.40 3.34
C LEU A 12 -7.18 -6.65 4.22
N ASP A 13 -6.98 -7.83 3.60
CA ASP A 13 -6.82 -9.08 4.33
C ASP A 13 -5.56 -9.06 5.19
N ALA A 14 -4.47 -8.47 4.69
CA ALA A 14 -3.22 -8.33 5.42
C ALA A 14 -3.37 -7.44 6.68
N VAL A 15 -3.98 -6.25 6.55
CA VAL A 15 -4.16 -5.36 7.72
C VAL A 15 -5.10 -5.98 8.74
N LYS A 16 -6.20 -6.62 8.31
CA LYS A 16 -7.10 -7.38 9.18
C LYS A 16 -6.43 -8.57 9.87
N GLY A 17 -5.39 -9.12 9.23
CA GLY A 17 -4.54 -10.19 9.78
C GLY A 17 -3.50 -9.73 10.79
N GLY A 18 -3.46 -8.43 11.13
CA GLY A 18 -2.54 -7.86 12.14
C GLY A 18 -1.33 -7.13 11.57
N VAL A 19 -1.25 -6.95 10.25
CA VAL A 19 -0.25 -6.04 9.67
C VAL A 19 -0.64 -4.59 9.97
N ASN A 20 0.29 -3.80 10.50
CA ASN A 20 0.01 -2.41 10.92
C ASN A 20 -0.52 -1.54 9.76
N SER A 21 0.11 -1.62 8.59
CA SER A 21 -0.32 -0.90 7.40
C SER A 21 0.09 -1.63 6.12
N ALA A 22 -0.65 -1.39 5.04
CA ALA A 22 -0.35 -1.86 3.69
C ALA A 22 -0.31 -0.67 2.72
N HIS A 23 0.72 -0.63 1.88
CA HIS A 23 0.97 0.49 0.96
C HIS A 23 0.95 -0.01 -0.49
N ILE A 24 0.11 0.57 -1.33
CA ILE A 24 0.07 0.31 -2.78
C ILE A 24 0.69 1.50 -3.50
N ILE A 25 1.92 1.34 -3.98
CA ILE A 25 2.73 2.40 -4.61
C ILE A 25 2.81 2.28 -6.14
N ASP A 26 3.03 3.40 -6.83
CA ASP A 26 3.34 3.38 -8.27
C ASP A 26 4.80 2.95 -8.50
N GLY A 27 4.99 1.68 -8.87
CA GLY A 27 6.30 1.09 -9.14
C GLY A 27 7.03 1.65 -10.37
N ARG A 28 6.40 2.52 -11.17
CA ARG A 28 7.07 3.20 -12.31
C ARG A 28 7.96 4.35 -11.85
N VAL A 29 7.76 4.84 -10.62
CA VAL A 29 8.58 5.91 -10.04
C VAL A 29 9.94 5.34 -9.61
N PRO A 30 11.07 5.91 -10.04
CA PRO A 30 12.39 5.50 -9.56
C PRO A 30 12.47 5.62 -8.03
N HIS A 31 13.00 4.58 -7.39
CA HIS A 31 13.12 4.52 -5.93
C HIS A 31 11.79 4.62 -5.16
N ALA A 32 10.65 4.25 -5.76
CA ALA A 32 9.32 4.33 -5.14
C ALA A 32 9.26 3.77 -3.71
N VAL A 33 9.93 2.64 -3.45
CA VAL A 33 9.99 2.03 -2.11
C VAL A 33 10.71 2.92 -1.10
N LEU A 34 11.86 3.50 -1.49
CA LEU A 34 12.63 4.39 -0.61
C LEU A 34 11.86 5.68 -0.36
N LEU A 35 11.20 6.23 -1.38
CA LEU A 35 10.35 7.41 -1.24
C LEU A 35 9.22 7.15 -0.24
N GLU A 36 8.54 6.01 -0.34
CA GLU A 36 7.44 5.67 0.57
C GLU A 36 7.89 5.47 2.02
N ILE A 37 9.09 4.94 2.25
CA ILE A 37 9.62 4.70 3.60
C ILE A 37 10.21 5.97 4.22
N PHE A 38 10.94 6.76 3.43
CA PHE A 38 11.75 7.88 3.92
C PHE A 38 11.11 9.25 3.69
N THR A 39 9.93 9.32 3.09
CA THR A 39 9.23 10.58 2.84
C THR A 39 7.74 10.45 3.10
N ASN A 40 7.12 11.53 3.56
CA ASN A 40 5.65 11.63 3.69
C ASN A 40 4.98 12.08 2.39
N ALA A 41 5.70 12.04 1.25
CA ALA A 41 5.15 12.47 -0.03
C ALA A 41 4.01 11.56 -0.51
N GLY A 42 3.90 10.33 0.01
CA GLY A 42 2.77 9.43 -0.20
C GLY A 42 2.48 9.20 -1.68
N VAL A 43 3.32 8.42 -2.35
CA VAL A 43 3.20 8.18 -3.81
C VAL A 43 2.17 7.09 -4.15
N GLY A 44 1.29 6.76 -3.21
CA GLY A 44 0.41 5.61 -3.30
C GLY A 44 -0.83 5.67 -2.41
N THR A 45 -1.49 4.52 -2.29
CA THR A 45 -2.63 4.31 -1.41
C THR A 45 -2.16 3.63 -0.13
N LEU A 46 -2.39 4.28 1.02
CA LEU A 46 -2.20 3.71 2.35
C LEU A 46 -3.51 3.07 2.83
N ILE A 47 -3.42 1.83 3.28
CA ILE A 47 -4.50 1.09 3.94
C ILE A 47 -4.02 0.77 5.36
N THR A 48 -4.80 1.16 6.36
CA THR A 48 -4.56 0.88 7.78
C THR A 48 -5.82 0.28 8.38
N ASP A 49 -5.67 -0.53 9.41
CA ASP A 49 -6.83 -0.89 10.22
C ASP A 49 -7.19 0.31 11.12
N ALA A 50 -8.45 0.75 11.07
CA ALA A 50 -8.96 1.75 11.99
C ALA A 50 -9.45 0.98 13.21
N GLY A 51 -8.52 0.63 14.11
CA GLY A 51 -8.86 -0.03 15.37
C GLY A 51 -9.96 0.70 16.13
#